data_AF-A0A842SX27-F1
#
_entry.id   AF-A0A842SX27-F1
#
_cell.length_a   1.000
_cell.length_b   1.000
_cell.length_c   1.000
_cell.angle_alpha   90.00
_cell.angle_beta   90.00
_cell.angle_gamma   90.00
#
_symmetry.space_group_name_H-M   'P 1'
#
loop_
_entity.id
_entity.type
_entity.pdbx_description
1 polymer ?
#
loop_
_entity_poly.entity_id
_entity_poly.type
_entity_poly.pdbx_seq_one_letter_code
_entity_poly.pdbx_strand_id
1 'polypeptide(L)'
;MDNRRKKVIKSSVRDSIKKLIGQAREAYKNKQHEKSKKYVKMAFDLMKKHKVRLPKELRNSFCRKCFLVWIPNKTIKVAYDQKNDCLRITCKCGHSKRV
;
A
#
# COMPACT_ATOMS: atom_id res chain seq x y z
N MET A 1 27.52 9.95 6.68
CA MET A 1 26.72 8.79 7.17
C MET A 1 27.17 7.52 6.48
N ASP A 2 27.71 6.58 7.26
CA ASP A 2 28.15 5.26 6.82
C ASP A 2 27.03 4.47 6.08
N ASN A 3 27.42 3.73 5.02
CA ASN A 3 26.48 3.01 4.16
C ASN A 3 25.72 1.90 4.90
N ARG A 4 26.32 1.28 5.93
CA ARG A 4 25.67 0.27 6.77
C ARG A 4 24.50 0.88 7.55
N ARG A 5 24.69 2.07 8.13
CA ARG A 5 23.63 2.79 8.86
C ARG A 5 22.44 3.11 7.95
N LYS A 6 22.70 3.56 6.71
CA LYS A 6 21.63 3.81 5.72
C LYS A 6 20.82 2.54 5.40
N LYS A 7 21.48 1.38 5.29
CA LYS A 7 20.80 0.10 5.01
C LYS A 7 19.90 -0.33 6.17
N VAL A 8 20.39 -0.22 7.41
CA VAL A 8 19.62 -0.54 8.64
C VAL A 8 18.40 0.37 8.80
N ILE A 9 18.55 1.68 8.53
CA ILE A 9 17.41 2.61 8.58
C ILE A 9 16.36 2.21 7.54
N LYS A 10 16.77 1.89 6.31
CA LYS A 10 15.83 1.49 5.26
C LYS A 10 15.11 0.17 5.56
N SER A 11 15.78 -0.80 6.20
CA SER A 11 15.13 -2.04 6.63
C SER A 11 14.15 -1.81 7.76
N SER A 12 14.51 -1.00 8.76
CA SER A 12 13.63 -0.62 9.86
C SER A 12 12.38 0.12 9.36
N VAL A 13 12.54 1.10 8.47
CA VAL A 13 11.41 1.82 7.86
C VAL A 13 10.49 0.89 7.06
N ARG A 14 11.05 -0.14 6.41
CA ARG A 14 10.24 -1.14 5.69
C ARG A 14 9.37 -1.96 6.66
N ASP A 15 9.90 -2.34 7.82
CA ASP A 15 9.13 -3.03 8.87
C ASP A 15 7.99 -2.14 9.40
N SER A 16 8.29 -0.87 9.68
CA SER A 16 7.29 0.10 10.12
C SER A 16 6.17 0.29 9.10
N ILE A 17 6.49 0.38 7.80
CA ILE A 17 5.49 0.45 6.73
C ILE A 17 4.62 -0.81 6.69
N LYS A 18 5.24 -1.99 6.83
CA LYS A 18 4.50 -3.26 6.86
C LYS A 18 3.51 -3.30 8.02
N LYS A 19 3.92 -2.88 9.22
CA LYS A 19 3.04 -2.76 10.40
C LYS A 19 1.88 -1.78 10.17
N LEU A 20 2.17 -0.58 9.66
CA LEU A 20 1.14 0.43 9.38
C LEU A 20 0.09 -0.07 8.36
N ILE A 21 0.52 -0.79 7.32
CA ILE A 21 -0.42 -1.38 6.35
C ILE A 21 -1.26 -2.48 7.00
N GLY A 22 -0.68 -3.29 7.90
CA GLY A 22 -1.42 -4.27 8.70
C GLY A 22 -2.51 -3.62 9.54
N GLN A 23 -2.15 -2.61 10.34
CA GLN A 23 -3.08 -1.83 11.16
C GLN A 23 -4.16 -1.14 10.31
N ALA A 24 -3.80 -0.67 9.11
CA ALA A 24 -4.77 -0.09 8.18
C ALA A 24 -5.82 -1.10 7.71
N ARG A 25 -5.44 -2.37 7.50
CA ARG A 25 -6.38 -3.44 7.14
C ARG A 25 -7.30 -3.76 8.31
N GLU A 26 -6.77 -3.84 9.52
CA GLU A 26 -7.57 -4.08 10.73
C GLU A 26 -8.55 -2.94 11.01
N ALA A 27 -8.09 -1.69 10.96
CA ALA A 27 -8.96 -0.52 11.09
C ALA A 27 -10.09 -0.52 10.05
N TYR A 28 -9.81 -0.93 8.81
CA TYR A 28 -10.84 -1.05 7.79
C TYR A 28 -11.86 -2.15 8.11
N LYS A 29 -11.41 -3.32 8.61
CA LYS A 29 -12.31 -4.40 9.07
C LYS A 29 -13.22 -3.93 10.20
N ASN A 30 -12.70 -3.10 11.11
CA ASN A 30 -13.44 -2.51 12.23
C ASN A 30 -14.32 -1.30 11.83
N LYS A 31 -14.58 -1.10 10.53
CA LYS A 31 -15.35 0.03 9.96
C LYS A 31 -14.77 1.42 10.26
N GLN A 32 -13.54 1.51 10.75
CA GLN A 32 -12.82 2.76 11.01
C GLN A 32 -12.09 3.23 9.74
N HIS A 33 -12.86 3.57 8.70
CA HIS A 33 -12.34 3.86 7.37
C HIS A 33 -11.37 5.06 7.33
N GLU A 34 -11.64 6.11 8.09
CA GLU A 34 -10.75 7.28 8.16
C GLU A 34 -9.41 6.95 8.81
N LYS A 35 -9.43 6.16 9.89
CA LYS A 35 -8.23 5.70 10.59
C LYS A 35 -7.38 4.83 9.68
N SER A 36 -8.02 3.95 8.90
CA SER A 36 -7.34 3.15 7.87
C SER A 36 -6.60 4.02 6.85
N LYS A 37 -7.28 5.05 6.31
CA LYS A 37 -6.64 6.00 5.36
C LYS A 37 -5.45 6.73 5.97
N LYS A 38 -5.57 7.17 7.25
CA LYS A 38 -4.48 7.83 7.97
C LYS A 38 -3.24 6.94 8.08
N TYR A 39 -3.41 5.66 8.43
CA TYR A 39 -2.29 4.71 8.50
C TYR A 39 -1.60 4.49 7.15
N VAL A 40 -2.35 4.34 6.06
CA VAL A 40 -1.77 4.22 4.71
C VAL A 40 -1.04 5.50 4.31
N LYS A 41 -1.60 6.67 4.61
CA LYS A 41 -0.95 7.95 4.35
C LYS A 41 0.39 8.05 5.09
N MET A 42 0.42 7.73 6.39
CA MET A 42 1.66 7.69 7.18
C MET A 42 2.71 6.74 6.57
N ALA A 43 2.29 5.54 6.15
CA ALA A 43 3.18 4.59 5.49
C ALA A 43 3.75 5.14 4.17
N PHE A 44 2.92 5.85 3.39
CA PHE A 44 3.33 6.46 2.14
C PHE A 44 4.29 7.65 2.33
N ASP A 45 4.05 8.48 3.35
CA ASP A 45 4.95 9.59 3.71
C ASP A 45 6.31 9.06 4.19
N LEU A 46 6.34 7.99 5.00
CA LEU A 46 7.59 7.33 5.41
C LEU A 46 8.36 6.77 4.20
N MET A 47 7.64 6.13 3.26
CA MET A 47 8.24 5.62 2.03
C MET A 47 8.91 6.74 1.23
N LYS A 48 8.21 7.86 1.04
CA LYS A 48 8.72 9.05 0.33
C LYS A 48 9.92 9.65 1.04
N LYS A 49 9.81 9.90 2.35
CA LYS A 49 10.84 10.55 3.17
C LYS A 49 12.16 9.78 3.15
N HIS A 50 12.10 8.46 3.30
CA HIS A 50 13.30 7.62 3.35
C HIS A 50 13.70 7.03 1.99
N LYS A 51 13.00 7.39 0.90
CA LYS A 51 13.22 6.89 -0.48
C LYS A 51 13.37 5.36 -0.50
N VAL A 52 12.52 4.65 0.24
CA VAL A 52 12.57 3.20 0.38
C VAL A 52 11.85 2.54 -0.80
N ARG A 53 12.55 1.64 -1.51
CA ARG A 53 11.91 0.79 -2.53
C ARG A 53 11.08 -0.28 -1.83
N LEU A 54 9.76 -0.16 -1.94
CA LEU A 54 8.82 -1.16 -1.42
C LEU A 54 8.86 -2.45 -2.27
N PRO A 55 8.81 -3.64 -1.63
CA PRO A 55 8.57 -4.89 -2.35
C PRO A 55 7.22 -4.84 -3.09
N LYS A 56 7.07 -5.66 -4.14
CA LYS A 56 5.86 -5.65 -5.00
C LYS A 56 4.58 -5.88 -4.18
N GLU A 57 4.63 -6.77 -3.19
CA GLU A 57 3.52 -7.11 -2.31
C GLU A 57 2.96 -5.89 -1.55
N LEU A 58 3.83 -5.13 -0.88
CA LEU A 58 3.41 -3.92 -0.15
C LEU A 58 2.96 -2.82 -1.11
N ARG A 59 3.59 -2.73 -2.28
CA ARG A 59 3.25 -1.76 -3.33
C ARG A 59 1.88 -2.02 -3.97
N ASN A 60 1.40 -3.27 -3.89
CA ASN A 60 0.09 -3.73 -4.34
C ASN A 60 -0.91 -3.89 -3.17
N SER A 61 -0.64 -3.28 -2.01
CA SER A 61 -1.52 -3.42 -0.84
C SER A 61 -2.43 -2.21 -0.59
N PHE A 62 -2.25 -1.10 -1.31
CA PHE A 62 -3.04 0.12 -1.12
C PHE A 62 -3.07 1.01 -2.36
N CYS A 63 -4.07 1.89 -2.42
CA CYS A 63 -4.21 2.89 -3.47
C CYS A 63 -3.34 4.11 -3.18
N ARG A 64 -2.54 4.53 -4.17
CA ARG A 64 -1.69 5.73 -4.07
C ARG A 64 -2.46 7.05 -4.19
N LYS A 65 -3.69 7.01 -4.73
CA LYS A 65 -4.52 8.20 -4.94
C LYS A 65 -5.38 8.52 -3.71
N CYS A 66 -6.11 7.53 -3.21
CA CYS A 66 -7.06 7.72 -2.10
C CYS A 66 -6.60 7.14 -0.75
N PHE A 67 -5.39 6.56 -0.69
CA PHE A 67 -4.82 5.92 0.50
C PHE A 67 -5.69 4.81 1.11
N LEU A 68 -6.53 4.18 0.29
CA LEU A 68 -7.36 3.07 0.72
C LEU A 68 -6.59 1.76 0.65
N VAL A 69 -6.68 0.94 1.69
CA VAL A 69 -6.14 -0.44 1.66
C VAL A 69 -6.85 -1.27 0.60
N TRP A 70 -6.10 -2.08 -0.14
CA TRP A 70 -6.63 -3.01 -1.12
C TRP A 70 -7.03 -4.31 -0.44
N ILE A 71 -8.33 -4.58 -0.47
CA ILE A 71 -8.96 -5.76 0.06
C ILE A 71 -9.86 -6.29 -1.06
N PRO A 72 -9.60 -7.50 -1.57
CA PRO A 72 -10.39 -8.09 -2.65
C PRO A 72 -11.86 -8.12 -2.25
N ASN A 73 -12.74 -7.86 -3.22
CA ASN A 73 -14.20 -7.83 -3.08
C ASN A 73 -14.77 -6.75 -2.13
N LYS A 74 -13.94 -5.95 -1.46
CA LYS A 74 -14.40 -4.84 -0.60
C LYS A 74 -14.01 -3.47 -1.14
N THR A 75 -12.73 -3.26 -1.41
CA THR A 75 -12.19 -1.94 -1.81
C THR A 75 -11.65 -1.92 -3.22
N ILE A 76 -11.37 -3.10 -3.78
CA ILE A 76 -10.89 -3.27 -5.14
C ILE A 76 -11.74 -4.31 -5.88
N LYS A 77 -11.88 -4.09 -7.18
CA LYS A 77 -12.33 -5.07 -8.15
C LYS A 77 -11.11 -5.56 -8.92
N VAL A 78 -10.89 -6.87 -8.91
CA VAL A 78 -9.84 -7.51 -9.70
C VAL A 78 -10.52 -8.16 -10.89
N ALA A 79 -10.09 -7.82 -12.09
CA ALA A 79 -10.59 -8.40 -13.34
C ALA A 79 -9.40 -8.81 -14.21
N TYR A 80 -9.54 -9.93 -14.91
CA TYR A 80 -8.59 -10.32 -15.94
C TYR A 80 -8.91 -9.58 -17.24
N ASP A 81 -7.93 -8.88 -17.78
CA ASP A 81 -8.04 -8.13 -19.03
C ASP A 81 -7.51 -9.01 -20.17
N GLN A 82 -8.43 -9.67 -20.89
CA GLN A 82 -8.09 -10.61 -21.97
C GLN A 82 -7.31 -9.95 -23.11
N LYS A 83 -7.55 -8.66 -23.37
CA LYS A 83 -6.91 -7.95 -24.48
C LYS A 83 -5.42 -7.70 -24.23
N ASN A 84 -5.03 -7.50 -22.98
CA ASN A 84 -3.65 -7.18 -22.60
C ASN A 84 -2.99 -8.31 -21.79
N ASP A 85 -3.63 -9.48 -21.68
CA ASP A 85 -3.19 -10.64 -20.90
C ASP A 85 -2.66 -10.26 -19.50
N CYS A 86 -3.42 -9.43 -18.76
CA CYS A 86 -2.97 -8.92 -17.47
C CYS A 86 -4.08 -8.74 -16.45
N LEU A 87 -3.71 -8.61 -15.17
CA LEU A 87 -4.67 -8.37 -14.10
C LEU A 87 -4.91 -6.87 -13.93
N ARG A 88 -6.16 -6.45 -14.12
CA ARG A 88 -6.61 -5.09 -13.87
C ARG A 88 -7.22 -4.98 -12.47
N ILE A 89 -6.54 -4.25 -11.60
CA ILE A 89 -7.00 -3.93 -10.26
C ILE A 89 -7.59 -2.53 -10.26
N THR A 90 -8.89 -2.42 -10.06
CA THR A 90 -9.61 -1.14 -9.99
C THR A 90 -10.02 -0.85 -8.55
N CYS A 91 -9.56 0.28 -8.02
CA CYS A 91 -9.95 0.77 -6.70
C CYS A 91 -11.30 1.48 -6.75
N LYS A 92 -12.03 1.50 -5.63
CA LYS A 92 -13.31 2.21 -5.47
C LYS A 92 -13.24 3.71 -5.84
N CYS A 93 -12.06 4.33 -5.80
CA CYS A 93 -11.88 5.73 -6.22
C CYS A 93 -11.71 5.94 -7.74
N GLY A 94 -11.83 4.88 -8.55
CA GLY A 94 -11.63 4.90 -10.00
C GLY A 94 -10.17 4.75 -10.45
N HIS A 95 -9.20 4.72 -9.53
CA HIS A 95 -7.82 4.44 -9.91
C HIS A 95 -7.66 2.97 -10.29
N SER A 96 -7.19 2.70 -11.51
CA SER A 96 -6.89 1.35 -11.98
C SER A 96 -5.39 1.14 -12.16
N LYS A 97 -4.94 -0.07 -11.85
CA LYS A 97 -3.56 -0.51 -12.00
C LYS A 97 -3.55 -1.84 -12.73
N ARG A 98 -2.64 -1.98 -13.69
CA ARG A 98 -2.32 -3.26 -14.33
C ARG A 98 -1.17 -3.91 -13.56
N VAL A 99 -1.32 -5.19 -13.25
CA VAL A 99 -0.34 -6.03 -12.57
C VAL A 99 0.07 -7.16 -13.49
#